data_AF-A0A1H2GRN8-F1
#
_entry.id   AF-A0A1H2GRN8-F1
#
_cell.length_a   1.000
_cell.length_b   1.000
_cell.length_c   1.000
_cell.angle_alpha   90.00
_cell.angle_beta   90.00
_cell.angle_gamma   90.00
#
_symmetry.space_group_name_H-M   'P 1'
#
loop_
_entity.id
_entity.type
_entity.pdbx_description
1 polymer ?
#
loop_
_entity_poly.entity_id
_entity_poly.type
_entity_poly.pdbx_seq_one_letter_code
_entity_poly.pdbx_strand_id
1 'polypeptide(L)'
;MDDPLAEVLSLTGVGAAAAQARSSVDALLRHPAMRRDAGRVAALSALRGAQASAALDGGDPDAVDDPVLQGALRVTAAVPELAQVWGRSPRQALARLHMLAARDLVADADQLGRPRESADAVRLDQLLRLATAPTAAPGVVVAALVHGELLALRTFGVADGVVARAAERVVLVALGVDTKAVSVPEAGHLALERAYEALAQAYAGGAPDGVGAWIRQCADAYARGAEVGLTLAEHVRTPASEAG
;
A
#
# COMPACT_ATOMS: atom_id res chain seq x y z
N MET A 1 -3.36 -16.16 -23.96
CA MET A 1 -4.31 -15.40 -23.13
C MET A 1 -3.61 -14.08 -22.88
N ASP A 2 -4.23 -12.98 -23.30
CA ASP A 2 -3.64 -11.66 -23.12
C ASP A 2 -3.57 -11.36 -21.63
N ASP A 3 -2.38 -10.97 -21.15
CA ASP A 3 -2.13 -10.59 -19.77
C ASP A 3 -2.03 -9.06 -19.71
N PRO A 4 -3.16 -8.36 -19.51
CA PRO A 4 -3.19 -6.90 -19.62
C PRO A 4 -2.32 -6.22 -18.55
N LEU A 5 -2.06 -6.88 -17.41
CA LEU A 5 -1.17 -6.33 -16.39
C LEU A 5 0.30 -6.42 -16.83
N ALA A 6 0.68 -7.47 -17.56
CA ALA A 6 2.04 -7.60 -18.09
C ALA A 6 2.33 -6.61 -19.23
N GLU A 7 1.31 -6.26 -20.04
CA GLU A 7 1.46 -5.27 -21.11
C GLU A 7 1.91 -3.89 -20.59
N VAL A 8 1.54 -3.54 -19.36
CA VAL A 8 1.94 -2.29 -18.69
C VAL A 8 3.46 -2.16 -18.55
N LEU A 9 4.21 -3.26 -18.55
CA LEU A 9 5.68 -3.24 -18.55
C LEU A 9 6.29 -2.62 -19.81
N SER A 10 5.55 -2.60 -20.92
CA SER A 10 5.99 -1.97 -22.17
C SER A 10 5.94 -0.44 -22.11
N LEU A 11 5.24 0.14 -21.13
CA LEU A 11 5.22 1.58 -20.91
C LEU A 11 6.62 2.06 -20.50
N THR A 12 7.00 3.23 -21.04
CA THR A 12 8.33 3.81 -20.89
C THR A 12 8.82 3.78 -19.44
N GLY A 13 9.93 3.10 -19.18
CA GLY A 13 10.58 3.05 -17.87
C GLY A 13 9.89 2.24 -16.77
N VAL A 14 8.70 1.67 -17.00
CA VAL A 14 7.97 0.90 -15.98
C VAL A 14 8.74 -0.37 -15.58
N GLY A 15 9.22 -1.14 -16.56
CA GLY A 15 9.97 -2.36 -16.28
C GLY A 15 11.24 -2.13 -15.45
N ALA A 16 11.98 -1.06 -15.76
CA ALA A 16 13.19 -0.69 -15.01
C ALA A 16 12.87 -0.26 -13.57
N ALA A 17 11.84 0.58 -13.39
CA ALA A 17 11.40 1.02 -12.06
C ALA A 17 10.91 -0.16 -11.21
N ALA A 18 10.11 -1.07 -11.80
CA ALA A 18 9.64 -2.28 -11.13
C ALA A 18 10.80 -3.19 -10.67
N ALA A 19 11.82 -3.37 -11.51
CA ALA A 19 13.01 -4.16 -11.16
C ALA A 19 13.83 -3.50 -10.02
N GLN A 20 13.96 -2.17 -10.03
CA GLN A 20 14.63 -1.43 -8.98
C GLN A 20 13.89 -1.54 -7.64
N ALA A 21 12.57 -1.30 -7.64
CA ALA A 21 11.72 -1.46 -6.46
C ALA A 21 11.86 -2.86 -5.86
N ARG A 22 11.86 -3.89 -6.71
CA ARG A 22 12.06 -5.27 -6.24
C ARG A 22 13.42 -5.50 -5.63
N SER A 23 14.47 -5.03 -6.28
CA SER A 23 15.83 -5.17 -5.76
C SER A 23 16.01 -4.51 -4.38
N SER A 24 15.38 -3.35 -4.16
CA SER A 24 15.40 -2.67 -2.86
C SER A 24 14.65 -3.45 -1.77
N VAL A 25 13.45 -3.97 -2.05
CA VAL A 25 12.70 -4.79 -1.09
C VAL A 25 13.44 -6.11 -0.81
N ASP A 26 14.02 -6.75 -1.82
CA ASP A 26 14.81 -7.97 -1.62
C ASP A 26 16.06 -7.70 -0.78
N ALA A 27 16.70 -6.53 -0.91
CA ALA A 27 17.82 -6.13 -0.07
C ALA A 27 17.40 -6.00 1.40
N LEU A 28 16.24 -5.39 1.67
CA LEU A 28 15.64 -5.37 3.00
C LEU A 28 15.37 -6.79 3.54
N LEU A 29 14.75 -7.66 2.74
CA LEU A 29 14.43 -9.03 3.16
C LEU A 29 15.68 -9.90 3.43
N ARG A 30 16.81 -9.60 2.78
CA ARG A 30 18.12 -10.24 3.02
C ARG A 30 18.83 -9.73 4.27
N HIS A 31 18.39 -8.61 4.86
CA HIS A 31 19.04 -8.02 6.03
C HIS A 31 19.08 -9.01 7.21
N PRO A 32 20.19 -9.14 7.96
CA PRO A 32 20.32 -10.12 9.05
C PRO A 32 19.22 -10.08 10.11
N ALA A 33 18.69 -8.88 10.42
CA ALA A 33 17.57 -8.72 11.37
C ALA A 33 16.33 -9.52 10.94
N MET A 34 16.12 -9.74 9.65
CA MET A 34 14.96 -10.48 9.14
C MET A 34 14.93 -11.95 9.56
N ARG A 35 16.03 -12.50 10.08
CA ARG A 35 16.08 -13.87 10.60
C ARG A 35 15.60 -14.00 12.04
N ARG A 36 15.73 -12.94 12.85
CA ARG A 36 15.48 -12.99 14.31
C ARG A 36 14.44 -11.98 14.77
N ASP A 37 14.41 -10.82 14.14
CA ASP A 37 13.69 -9.65 14.62
C ASP A 37 12.63 -9.14 13.63
N ALA A 38 12.30 -9.93 12.59
CA ALA A 38 11.35 -9.54 11.54
C ALA A 38 10.01 -9.06 12.11
N GLY A 39 9.49 -9.71 13.16
CA GLY A 39 8.24 -9.29 13.80
C GLY A 39 8.32 -7.90 14.44
N ARG A 40 9.46 -7.56 15.06
CA ARG A 40 9.66 -6.23 15.67
C ARG A 40 9.84 -5.15 14.59
N VAL A 41 10.55 -5.47 13.51
CA VAL A 41 10.66 -4.56 12.35
C VAL A 41 9.30 -4.36 11.68
N ALA A 42 8.51 -5.42 11.51
CA ALA A 42 7.15 -5.33 10.95
C ALA A 42 6.23 -4.46 11.82
N ALA A 43 6.30 -4.57 13.16
CA ALA A 43 5.53 -3.73 14.06
C ALA A 43 5.91 -2.24 13.95
N LEU A 44 7.21 -1.92 13.93
CA LEU A 44 7.69 -0.54 13.72
C LEU A 44 7.31 -0.02 12.33
N SER A 45 7.36 -0.89 11.32
CA SER A 45 6.97 -0.59 9.95
C SER A 45 5.47 -0.31 9.83
N ALA A 46 4.62 -1.03 10.57
CA ALA A 46 3.19 -0.77 10.63
C ALA A 46 2.88 0.56 11.32
N LEU A 47 3.58 0.89 12.42
CA LEU A 47 3.45 2.19 13.09
C LEU A 47 3.87 3.34 12.17
N ARG A 48 5.06 3.25 11.57
CA ARG A 48 5.57 4.28 10.66
C ARG A 48 4.70 4.43 9.41
N GLY A 49 4.18 3.32 8.90
CA GLY A 49 3.23 3.31 7.78
C GLY A 49 1.92 3.99 8.12
N ALA A 50 1.39 3.78 9.34
CA ALA A 50 0.18 4.42 9.80
C ALA A 50 0.33 5.93 9.91
N GLN A 51 1.43 6.40 10.53
CA GLN A 51 1.75 7.82 10.63
C GLN A 51 1.87 8.48 9.25
N ALA A 52 2.61 7.84 8.33
CA ALA A 52 2.77 8.39 6.99
C ALA A 52 1.45 8.40 6.20
N SER A 53 0.64 7.36 6.35
CA SER A 53 -0.67 7.27 5.73
C SER A 53 -1.64 8.32 6.28
N ALA A 54 -1.60 8.61 7.58
CA ALA A 54 -2.42 9.65 8.21
C ALA A 54 -2.03 11.05 7.71
N ALA A 55 -0.72 11.34 7.67
CA ALA A 55 -0.21 12.61 7.14
C ALA A 55 -0.65 12.85 5.69
N LEU A 56 -0.60 11.81 4.84
CA LEU A 56 -1.06 11.88 3.44
C LEU A 56 -2.58 12.08 3.30
N ASP A 57 -3.38 11.75 4.32
CA ASP A 57 -4.84 11.93 4.34
C ASP A 57 -5.25 13.20 5.13
N GLY A 58 -4.29 14.04 5.53
CA GLY A 58 -4.54 15.29 6.26
C GLY A 58 -4.81 15.13 7.76
N GLY A 59 -4.59 13.93 8.32
CA GLY A 59 -4.60 13.70 9.77
C GLY A 59 -3.30 14.11 10.44
N ASP A 60 -3.32 14.28 11.76
CA ASP A 60 -2.13 14.54 12.57
C ASP A 60 -1.41 13.21 12.92
N PRO A 61 -0.18 12.95 12.42
CA PRO A 61 0.53 11.70 12.65
C PRO A 61 1.09 11.53 14.08
N ASP A 62 1.08 12.60 14.88
CA ASP A 62 1.60 12.63 16.24
C ASP A 62 0.48 12.72 17.31
N ALA A 63 -0.74 13.09 16.92
CA ALA A 63 -1.90 13.12 17.80
C ALA A 63 -2.56 11.74 17.92
N VAL A 64 -2.36 11.07 19.06
CA VAL A 64 -2.91 9.72 19.31
C VAL A 64 -4.43 9.66 19.15
N ASP A 65 -5.15 10.74 19.45
CA ASP A 65 -6.62 10.79 19.34
C ASP A 65 -7.12 11.20 17.94
N ASP A 66 -6.21 11.44 16.98
CA ASP A 66 -6.59 11.74 15.60
C ASP A 66 -7.29 10.52 14.95
N PRO A 67 -8.52 10.69 14.42
CA PRO A 67 -9.32 9.57 13.92
C PRO A 67 -8.73 8.94 12.65
N VAL A 68 -8.01 9.70 11.82
CA VAL A 68 -7.34 9.18 10.62
C VAL A 68 -6.14 8.32 11.04
N LEU A 69 -5.32 8.78 11.99
CA LEU A 69 -4.22 8.01 12.55
C LEU A 69 -4.71 6.73 13.21
N GLN A 70 -5.79 6.80 14.01
CA GLN A 70 -6.39 5.62 14.63
C GLN A 70 -6.88 4.60 13.60
N GLY A 71 -7.52 5.07 12.51
CA GLY A 71 -7.89 4.23 11.37
C GLY A 71 -6.67 3.59 10.70
N ALA A 72 -5.65 4.40 10.42
CA ALA A 72 -4.40 3.98 9.78
C ALA A 72 -3.66 2.91 10.61
N LEU A 73 -3.58 3.07 11.93
CA LEU A 73 -2.96 2.10 12.84
C LEU A 73 -3.68 0.74 12.80
N ARG A 74 -5.01 0.76 12.78
CA ARG A 74 -5.80 -0.48 12.71
C ARG A 74 -5.61 -1.20 11.38
N VAL A 75 -5.58 -0.47 10.26
CA VAL A 75 -5.39 -1.10 8.95
C VAL A 75 -3.98 -1.65 8.78
N THR A 76 -2.93 -0.92 9.16
CA THR A 76 -1.55 -1.41 8.98
C THR A 76 -1.26 -2.62 9.84
N ALA A 77 -1.82 -2.69 11.06
CA ALA A 77 -1.74 -3.87 11.91
C ALA A 77 -2.47 -5.10 11.31
N ALA A 78 -3.54 -4.90 10.54
CA ALA A 78 -4.32 -5.96 9.92
C ALA A 78 -3.73 -6.50 8.60
N VAL A 79 -2.75 -5.80 8.00
CA VAL A 79 -2.19 -6.15 6.69
C VAL A 79 -1.73 -7.62 6.58
N PRO A 80 -0.95 -8.20 7.52
CA PRO A 80 -0.48 -9.58 7.38
C PRO A 80 -1.61 -10.60 7.31
N GLU A 81 -2.67 -10.41 8.09
CA GLU A 81 -3.86 -11.27 8.07
C GLU A 81 -4.63 -11.10 6.74
N LEU A 82 -4.84 -9.85 6.32
CA LEU A 82 -5.59 -9.54 5.10
C LEU A 82 -4.88 -10.00 3.82
N ALA A 83 -3.54 -10.05 3.82
CA ALA A 83 -2.77 -10.66 2.73
C ALA A 83 -3.09 -12.15 2.52
N GLN A 84 -3.40 -12.89 3.59
CA GLN A 84 -3.82 -14.30 3.50
C GLN A 84 -5.25 -14.46 2.95
N VAL A 85 -6.06 -13.40 3.03
CA VAL A 85 -7.45 -13.35 2.54
C VAL A 85 -7.51 -12.89 1.09
N TRP A 86 -6.61 -11.97 0.69
CA TRP A 86 -6.65 -11.25 -0.58
C TRP A 86 -6.89 -12.14 -1.80
N GLY A 87 -6.10 -13.20 -1.96
CA GLY A 87 -6.19 -14.07 -3.15
C GLY A 87 -7.50 -14.85 -3.28
N ARG A 88 -8.24 -15.05 -2.17
CA ARG A 88 -9.52 -15.80 -2.17
C ARG A 88 -10.74 -14.87 -2.11
N SER A 89 -10.65 -13.81 -1.32
CA SER A 89 -11.78 -12.92 -1.02
C SER A 89 -11.35 -11.45 -1.04
N PRO A 90 -10.90 -10.90 -2.19
CA PRO A 90 -10.38 -9.53 -2.27
C PRO A 90 -11.43 -8.47 -1.89
N ARG A 91 -12.72 -8.70 -2.22
CA ARG A 91 -13.83 -7.82 -1.78
C ARG A 91 -13.95 -7.77 -0.25
N GLN A 92 -13.83 -8.91 0.41
CA GLN A 92 -13.91 -8.98 1.88
C GLN A 92 -12.71 -8.29 2.52
N ALA A 93 -11.52 -8.43 1.94
CA ALA A 93 -10.32 -7.73 2.40
C ALA A 93 -10.51 -6.20 2.32
N LEU A 94 -11.00 -5.68 1.19
CA LEU A 94 -11.29 -4.25 1.03
C LEU A 94 -12.36 -3.74 1.99
N ALA A 95 -13.46 -4.49 2.14
CA ALA A 95 -14.50 -4.14 3.10
C ALA A 95 -13.93 -4.07 4.52
N ARG A 96 -13.07 -5.01 4.91
CA ARG A 96 -12.40 -5.01 6.22
C ARG A 96 -11.43 -3.86 6.39
N LEU A 97 -10.66 -3.51 5.37
CA LEU A 97 -9.80 -2.32 5.40
C LEU A 97 -10.63 -1.05 5.66
N HIS A 98 -11.73 -0.86 4.91
CA HIS A 98 -12.60 0.31 5.11
C HIS A 98 -13.25 0.32 6.50
N MET A 99 -13.75 -0.81 6.99
CA MET A 99 -14.31 -0.90 8.35
C MET A 99 -13.30 -0.46 9.43
N LEU A 100 -12.02 -0.77 9.26
CA LEU A 100 -10.97 -0.40 10.21
C LEU A 100 -10.54 1.05 10.06
N ALA A 101 -10.38 1.52 8.81
CA ALA A 101 -9.93 2.87 8.50
C ALA A 101 -10.97 3.94 8.86
N ALA A 102 -12.24 3.70 8.54
CA ALA A 102 -13.29 4.71 8.62
C ALA A 102 -14.11 4.67 9.93
N ARG A 103 -13.76 3.78 10.87
CA ARG A 103 -14.54 3.53 12.10
C ARG A 103 -14.92 4.80 12.87
N ASP A 104 -13.99 5.75 12.97
CA ASP A 104 -14.16 7.00 13.73
C ASP A 104 -14.40 8.21 12.80
N LEU A 105 -14.62 7.96 11.50
CA LEU A 105 -14.78 8.98 10.45
C LEU A 105 -16.19 9.03 9.85
N VAL A 106 -17.03 8.03 10.12
CA VAL A 106 -18.41 7.97 9.63
C VAL A 106 -19.41 8.20 10.76
N ALA A 107 -20.49 8.91 10.46
CA ALA A 107 -21.58 9.11 11.41
C ALA A 107 -22.51 7.87 11.51
N ASP A 108 -22.64 7.15 10.40
CA ASP A 108 -23.49 5.95 10.30
C ASP A 108 -22.61 4.70 10.14
N ALA A 109 -22.65 3.83 11.14
CA ALA A 109 -21.87 2.60 11.17
C ALA A 109 -22.28 1.61 10.07
N ASP A 110 -23.50 1.71 9.52
CA ASP A 110 -23.95 0.83 8.44
C ASP A 110 -23.23 1.10 7.11
N GLN A 111 -22.54 2.23 6.98
CA GLN A 111 -21.72 2.57 5.81
C GLN A 111 -20.35 1.85 5.84
N LEU A 112 -19.93 1.34 7.00
CA LEU A 112 -18.63 0.70 7.14
C LEU A 112 -18.53 -0.56 6.28
N GLY A 113 -17.42 -0.67 5.55
CA GLY A 113 -17.16 -1.76 4.61
C GLY A 113 -18.05 -1.81 3.37
N ARG A 114 -18.94 -0.83 3.14
CA ARG A 114 -19.84 -0.81 1.98
C ARG A 114 -19.41 0.24 0.95
N PRO A 115 -19.20 -0.13 -0.32
CA PRO A 115 -19.04 0.85 -1.39
C PRO A 115 -20.22 1.84 -1.42
N ARG A 116 -19.96 3.10 -1.74
CA ARG A 116 -21.03 4.10 -1.92
C ARG A 116 -21.94 3.71 -3.09
N GLU A 117 -23.21 4.12 -3.06
CA GLU A 117 -24.18 3.79 -4.13
C GLU A 117 -23.72 4.24 -5.53
N SER A 118 -22.96 5.33 -5.59
CA SER A 118 -22.40 5.89 -6.83
C SER A 118 -21.05 5.28 -7.24
N ALA A 119 -20.55 4.27 -6.54
CA ALA A 119 -19.31 3.59 -6.90
C ALA A 119 -19.51 2.77 -8.17
N ASP A 120 -18.53 2.79 -9.07
CA ASP A 120 -18.52 1.92 -10.24
C ASP A 120 -18.19 0.47 -9.82
N ALA A 121 -19.24 -0.27 -9.46
CA ALA A 121 -19.11 -1.66 -9.02
C ALA A 121 -18.54 -2.58 -10.12
N VAL A 122 -18.80 -2.28 -11.40
CA VAL A 122 -18.30 -3.08 -12.52
C VAL A 122 -16.79 -2.93 -12.64
N ARG A 123 -16.29 -1.68 -12.58
CA ARG A 123 -14.85 -1.39 -12.62
C ARG A 123 -14.13 -1.92 -11.38
N LEU A 124 -14.71 -1.77 -10.19
CA LEU A 124 -14.17 -2.38 -8.97
C LEU A 124 -14.06 -3.91 -9.12
N ASP A 125 -15.11 -4.55 -9.59
CA ASP A 125 -15.12 -6.00 -9.80
C ASP A 125 -14.08 -6.45 -10.83
N GLN A 126 -13.88 -5.66 -11.89
CA GLN A 126 -12.84 -5.92 -12.88
C GLN A 126 -11.44 -5.79 -12.28
N LEU A 127 -11.19 -4.73 -11.50
CA LEU A 127 -9.93 -4.57 -10.76
C LEU A 127 -9.64 -5.81 -9.90
N LEU A 128 -10.59 -6.24 -9.07
CA LEU A 128 -10.35 -7.33 -8.13
C LEU A 128 -10.16 -8.69 -8.82
N ARG A 129 -10.82 -8.91 -9.96
CA ARG A 129 -10.56 -10.10 -10.80
C ARG A 129 -9.15 -10.08 -11.35
N LEU A 130 -8.72 -8.95 -11.93
CA LEU A 130 -7.38 -8.83 -12.52
C LEU A 130 -6.28 -8.93 -11.45
N ALA A 131 -6.45 -8.26 -10.30
CA ALA A 131 -5.48 -8.23 -9.22
C ALA A 131 -5.28 -9.57 -8.49
N THR A 132 -6.16 -10.56 -8.73
CA THR A 132 -6.06 -11.91 -8.15
C THR A 132 -5.88 -13.02 -9.20
N ALA A 133 -5.96 -12.68 -10.49
CA ALA A 133 -5.71 -13.62 -11.58
C ALA A 133 -4.22 -13.92 -11.72
N PRO A 134 -3.84 -15.11 -12.26
CA PRO A 134 -2.46 -15.37 -12.65
C PRO A 134 -1.97 -14.33 -13.67
N THR A 135 -0.77 -13.80 -13.44
CA THR A 135 -0.13 -12.78 -14.29
C THR A 135 1.38 -12.94 -14.27
N ALA A 136 2.05 -12.55 -15.36
CA ALA A 136 3.48 -12.39 -15.47
C ALA A 136 3.96 -11.00 -15.00
N ALA A 137 3.04 -10.07 -14.70
CA ALA A 137 3.39 -8.77 -14.14
C ALA A 137 4.05 -8.91 -12.75
N PRO A 138 5.14 -8.17 -12.46
CA PRO A 138 5.71 -8.11 -11.13
C PRO A 138 4.67 -7.64 -10.10
N GLY A 139 4.65 -8.25 -8.91
CA GLY A 139 3.67 -7.87 -7.87
C GLY A 139 3.70 -6.39 -7.45
N VAL A 140 4.82 -5.68 -7.66
CA VAL A 140 4.90 -4.22 -7.45
C VAL A 140 4.06 -3.44 -8.45
N VAL A 141 3.96 -3.90 -9.69
CA VAL A 141 3.10 -3.29 -10.71
C VAL A 141 1.63 -3.53 -10.36
N VAL A 142 1.28 -4.75 -9.94
CA VAL A 142 -0.08 -5.08 -9.50
C VAL A 142 -0.49 -4.22 -8.29
N ALA A 143 0.41 -4.06 -7.32
CA ALA A 143 0.16 -3.20 -6.15
C ALA A 143 -0.08 -1.73 -6.54
N ALA A 144 0.75 -1.18 -7.44
CA ALA A 144 0.62 0.20 -7.92
C ALA A 144 -0.71 0.43 -8.67
N LEU A 145 -1.12 -0.54 -9.49
CA LEU A 145 -2.41 -0.50 -10.21
C LEU A 145 -3.59 -0.57 -9.24
N VAL A 146 -3.55 -1.46 -8.24
CA VAL A 146 -4.58 -1.54 -7.20
C VAL A 146 -4.69 -0.21 -6.44
N HIS A 147 -3.55 0.39 -6.10
CA HIS A 147 -3.54 1.69 -5.45
C HIS A 147 -4.20 2.78 -6.33
N GLY A 148 -3.74 2.92 -7.57
CA GLY A 148 -4.24 3.95 -8.50
C GLY A 148 -5.73 3.79 -8.79
N GLU A 149 -6.20 2.56 -9.05
CA GLU A 149 -7.62 2.31 -9.30
C GLU A 149 -8.49 2.61 -8.09
N LEU A 150 -8.07 2.25 -6.87
CA LEU A 150 -8.85 2.53 -5.67
C LEU A 150 -8.95 4.04 -5.39
N LEU A 151 -7.88 4.80 -5.61
CA LEU A 151 -7.90 6.26 -5.55
C LEU A 151 -8.83 6.87 -6.60
N ALA A 152 -8.80 6.34 -7.84
CA ALA A 152 -9.65 6.83 -8.92
C ALA A 152 -11.14 6.51 -8.69
N LEU A 153 -11.45 5.31 -8.17
CA LEU A 153 -12.81 4.86 -7.89
C LEU A 153 -13.46 5.62 -6.73
N ARG A 154 -12.66 5.96 -5.71
CA ARG A 154 -13.16 6.47 -4.42
C ARG A 154 -14.31 5.61 -3.91
N THR A 155 -14.03 4.32 -3.76
CA THR A 155 -15.02 3.25 -3.61
C THR A 155 -15.97 3.50 -2.45
N PHE A 156 -15.46 4.03 -1.34
CA PHE A 156 -16.21 4.20 -0.10
C PHE A 156 -16.63 5.66 0.14
N GLY A 157 -15.86 6.62 -0.34
CA GLY A 157 -16.08 8.06 -0.18
C GLY A 157 -15.41 8.67 1.06
N VAL A 158 -15.10 7.84 2.07
CA VAL A 158 -14.41 8.20 3.31
C VAL A 158 -13.21 7.28 3.49
N ALA A 159 -12.08 7.83 3.94
CA ALA A 159 -10.82 7.12 4.17
C ALA A 159 -10.28 6.35 2.94
N ASP A 160 -10.70 6.69 1.71
CA ASP A 160 -10.30 5.98 0.49
C ASP A 160 -8.77 5.99 0.30
N GLY A 161 -8.08 7.08 0.66
CA GLY A 161 -6.62 7.17 0.57
C GLY A 161 -5.91 6.19 1.49
N VAL A 162 -6.33 6.13 2.76
CA VAL A 162 -5.84 5.15 3.73
C VAL A 162 -6.12 3.72 3.27
N VAL A 163 -7.32 3.45 2.76
CA VAL A 163 -7.69 2.12 2.25
C VAL A 163 -6.86 1.74 1.03
N ALA A 164 -6.62 2.67 0.10
CA ALA A 164 -5.86 2.40 -1.12
C ALA A 164 -4.39 2.08 -0.82
N ARG A 165 -3.74 2.84 0.07
CA ARG A 165 -2.39 2.57 0.57
C ARG A 165 -2.30 1.24 1.33
N ALA A 166 -3.29 0.92 2.16
CA ALA A 166 -3.31 -0.35 2.88
C ALA A 166 -3.54 -1.55 1.93
N ALA A 167 -4.41 -1.41 0.92
CA ALA A 167 -4.65 -2.43 -0.10
C ALA A 167 -3.39 -2.66 -0.95
N GLU A 168 -2.68 -1.61 -1.33
CA GLU A 168 -1.36 -1.70 -1.98
C GLU A 168 -0.41 -2.57 -1.14
N ARG A 169 -0.29 -2.28 0.15
CA ARG A 169 0.58 -3.05 1.06
C ARG A 169 0.13 -4.49 1.22
N VAL A 170 -1.18 -4.76 1.28
CA VAL A 170 -1.74 -6.12 1.26
C VAL A 170 -1.33 -6.88 0.00
N VAL A 171 -1.40 -6.25 -1.17
CA VAL A 171 -0.98 -6.86 -2.46
C VAL A 171 0.52 -7.12 -2.48
N LEU A 172 1.34 -6.20 -1.97
CA LEU A 172 2.79 -6.40 -1.86
C LEU A 172 3.12 -7.65 -1.02
N VAL A 173 2.43 -7.86 0.09
CA VAL A 173 2.63 -9.06 0.93
C VAL A 173 2.06 -10.30 0.24
N ALA A 174 0.84 -10.25 -0.28
CA ALA A 174 0.13 -11.38 -0.87
C ALA A 174 0.83 -11.94 -2.13
N LEU A 175 1.46 -11.08 -2.92
CA LEU A 175 2.23 -11.47 -4.12
C LEU A 175 3.72 -11.72 -3.81
N GLY A 176 4.07 -11.91 -2.54
CA GLY A 176 5.41 -12.29 -2.10
C GLY A 176 6.48 -11.24 -2.34
N VAL A 177 6.11 -9.96 -2.49
CA VAL A 177 7.06 -8.84 -2.62
C VAL A 177 7.71 -8.56 -1.30
N ASP A 178 6.90 -8.37 -0.27
CA ASP A 178 7.32 -8.09 1.10
C ASP A 178 6.73 -9.16 2.02
N THR A 179 7.28 -10.36 1.94
CA THR A 179 6.75 -11.55 2.65
C THR A 179 6.68 -11.40 4.18
N LYS A 180 7.30 -10.35 4.75
CA LYS A 180 7.38 -10.09 6.19
C LYS A 180 6.67 -8.80 6.60
N ALA A 181 6.08 -8.06 5.65
CA ALA A 181 5.45 -6.75 5.86
C ALA A 181 6.39 -5.73 6.54
N VAL A 182 7.67 -5.74 6.17
CA VAL A 182 8.73 -4.93 6.81
C VAL A 182 9.07 -3.64 6.07
N SER A 183 8.70 -3.51 4.79
CA SER A 183 8.81 -2.26 4.04
C SER A 183 7.73 -1.25 4.48
N VAL A 184 8.00 0.04 4.31
CA VAL A 184 7.09 1.13 4.66
C VAL A 184 6.69 1.92 3.41
N PRO A 185 5.91 1.35 2.47
CA PRO A 185 5.57 2.03 1.22
C PRO A 185 4.87 3.38 1.45
N GLU A 186 4.08 3.52 2.52
CA GLU A 186 3.41 4.77 2.87
C GLU A 186 4.41 5.89 3.20
N ALA A 187 5.52 5.57 3.88
CA ALA A 187 6.58 6.54 4.13
C ALA A 187 7.34 6.92 2.84
N GLY A 188 7.45 5.99 1.90
CA GLY A 188 7.97 6.26 0.57
C GLY A 188 7.08 7.21 -0.23
N HIS A 189 5.75 7.01 -0.19
CA HIS A 189 4.78 7.92 -0.80
C HIS A 189 4.81 9.30 -0.15
N LEU A 190 4.89 9.37 1.18
CA LEU A 190 5.03 10.63 1.91
C LEU A 190 6.32 11.37 1.52
N ALA A 191 7.44 10.66 1.37
CA ALA A 191 8.69 11.26 0.90
C ALA A 191 8.60 11.85 -0.53
N LEU A 192 7.57 11.45 -1.29
CA LEU A 192 7.30 11.90 -2.66
C LEU A 192 5.96 12.65 -2.78
N GLU A 193 5.41 13.14 -1.66
CA GLU A 193 4.05 13.70 -1.56
C GLU A 193 3.75 14.80 -2.59
N ARG A 194 4.75 15.62 -2.93
CA ARG A 194 4.60 16.77 -3.83
C ARG A 194 4.04 16.38 -5.21
N ALA A 195 4.37 15.19 -5.69
CA ALA A 195 3.92 14.69 -6.99
C ALA A 195 2.76 13.68 -6.87
N TYR A 196 2.48 13.19 -5.66
CA TYR A 196 1.59 12.07 -5.42
C TYR A 196 0.17 12.32 -5.96
N GLU A 197 -0.44 13.44 -5.58
CA GLU A 197 -1.82 13.75 -5.98
C GLU A 197 -1.93 14.01 -7.50
N ALA A 198 -1.01 14.79 -8.05
CA ALA A 198 -0.99 15.09 -9.48
C ALA A 198 -0.81 13.82 -10.34
N LEU A 199 0.03 12.88 -9.90
CA LEU A 199 0.22 11.60 -10.60
C LEU A 199 -0.96 10.65 -10.41
N ALA A 200 -1.62 10.65 -9.24
CA ALA A 200 -2.87 9.90 -9.05
C ALA A 200 -4.00 10.43 -9.96
N GLN A 201 -4.09 11.75 -10.14
CA GLN A 201 -5.03 12.36 -11.09
C GLN A 201 -4.68 12.01 -12.54
N ALA A 202 -3.38 12.04 -12.91
CA ALA A 202 -2.93 11.63 -14.23
C ALA A 202 -3.23 10.15 -14.51
N TYR A 203 -3.07 9.28 -13.51
CA TYR A 203 -3.48 7.88 -13.57
C TYR A 203 -4.97 7.73 -13.85
N ALA A 204 -5.82 8.47 -13.11
CA ALA A 204 -7.28 8.42 -13.25
C ALA A 204 -7.76 8.81 -14.66
N GLY A 205 -6.99 9.63 -15.38
CA GLY A 205 -7.24 9.97 -16.78
C GLY A 205 -7.05 8.81 -17.77
N GLY A 206 -6.36 7.73 -17.38
CA GLY A 206 -6.22 6.49 -18.16
C GLY A 206 -5.26 6.56 -19.35
N ALA A 207 -4.64 7.70 -19.61
CA ALA A 207 -3.64 7.83 -20.67
C ALA A 207 -2.38 6.98 -20.34
N PRO A 208 -1.78 6.28 -21.33
CA PRO A 208 -0.61 5.42 -21.10
C PRO A 208 0.54 6.11 -20.35
N ASP A 209 0.82 7.38 -20.67
CA ASP A 209 1.87 8.15 -20.00
C ASP A 209 1.56 8.43 -18.53
N GLY A 210 0.29 8.73 -18.21
CA GLY A 210 -0.18 8.95 -16.85
C GLY A 210 -0.12 7.67 -16.01
N VAL A 211 -0.57 6.56 -16.59
CA VAL A 211 -0.48 5.22 -15.96
C VAL A 211 0.97 4.85 -15.70
N GLY A 212 1.84 4.99 -16.70
CA GLY A 212 3.27 4.70 -16.55
C GLY A 212 3.94 5.59 -15.52
N ALA A 213 3.62 6.89 -15.47
CA ALA A 213 4.19 7.82 -14.50
C ALA A 213 3.80 7.48 -13.06
N TRP A 214 2.54 7.14 -12.83
CA TRP A 214 2.06 6.67 -11.52
C TRP A 214 2.78 5.40 -11.06
N ILE A 215 2.93 4.41 -11.94
CA ILE A 215 3.58 3.15 -11.57
C ILE A 215 5.07 3.35 -11.24
N ARG A 216 5.76 4.22 -11.99
CA ARG A 216 7.16 4.58 -11.68
C ARG A 216 7.27 5.28 -10.32
N GLN A 217 6.36 6.21 -10.02
CA GLN A 217 6.28 6.88 -8.71
C GLN A 217 6.03 5.87 -7.57
N CYS A 218 5.09 4.94 -7.73
CA CYS A 218 4.85 3.87 -6.76
C CYS A 218 6.10 3.00 -6.57
N ALA A 219 6.79 2.62 -7.65
CA ALA A 219 8.02 1.85 -7.57
C ALA A 219 9.12 2.58 -6.79
N ASP A 220 9.28 3.89 -7.01
CA ASP A 220 10.21 4.72 -6.25
C ASP A 220 9.80 4.83 -4.77
N ALA A 221 8.49 4.94 -4.49
CA ALA A 221 7.96 4.89 -3.13
C ALA A 221 8.27 3.56 -2.44
N TYR A 222 8.18 2.42 -3.15
CA TYR A 222 8.52 1.11 -2.57
C TYR A 222 10.01 0.98 -2.28
N ALA A 223 10.86 1.51 -3.16
CA ALA A 223 12.31 1.54 -2.93
C ALA A 223 12.65 2.37 -1.67
N ARG A 224 12.10 3.57 -1.53
CA ARG A 224 12.25 4.42 -0.34
C ARG A 224 11.65 3.78 0.91
N GLY A 225 10.50 3.12 0.78
CA GLY A 225 9.87 2.37 1.86
C GLY A 225 10.73 1.21 2.35
N ALA A 226 11.49 0.56 1.45
CA ALA A 226 12.46 -0.46 1.82
C ALA A 226 13.68 0.13 2.56
N GLU A 227 14.16 1.32 2.19
CA GLU A 227 15.22 2.05 2.90
C GLU A 227 14.81 2.43 4.33
N VAL A 228 13.55 2.86 4.52
CA VAL A 228 12.99 3.08 5.86
C VAL A 228 13.00 1.76 6.65
N GLY A 229 12.55 0.66 6.03
CA GLY A 229 12.59 -0.67 6.65
C GLY A 229 14.00 -1.10 7.06
N LEU A 230 15.04 -0.77 6.27
CA LEU A 230 16.44 -1.05 6.61
C LEU A 230 16.88 -0.24 7.84
N THR A 231 16.48 1.03 7.92
CA THR A 231 16.76 1.88 9.08
C THR A 231 16.12 1.32 10.36
N LEU A 232 14.87 0.86 10.26
CA LEU A 232 14.18 0.18 11.38
C LEU A 232 14.88 -1.12 11.76
N ALA A 233 15.35 -1.89 10.78
CA ALA A 233 16.06 -3.14 10.99
C ALA A 233 17.40 -2.94 11.73
N GLU A 234 18.13 -1.86 11.44
CA GLU A 234 19.34 -1.51 12.18
C GLU A 234 19.03 -0.99 13.58
N HIS A 235 18.01 -0.15 13.74
CA HIS A 235 17.57 0.32 15.06
C HIS A 235 17.21 -0.84 16.00
N VAL A 236 16.55 -1.88 15.49
CA VAL A 236 16.18 -3.06 16.29
C VAL A 236 17.40 -3.90 16.71
N ARG A 237 18.48 -3.88 15.91
CA ARG A 237 19.72 -4.61 16.21
C ARG A 237 20.60 -3.92 17.24
N THR A 238 20.54 -2.60 17.35
CA THR A 238 21.27 -1.86 18.38
C THR A 238 20.64 -2.15 19.75
N PRO A 239 21.36 -2.79 20.69
CA PRO A 239 20.81 -3.02 22.03
C PRO A 239 20.54 -1.68 22.72
N ALA A 240 19.45 -1.61 23.50
CA ALA A 240 19.01 -0.41 24.22
C ALA A 240 19.97 0.07 25.33
N SER A 241 21.22 -0.40 25.36
CA SER A 241 22.19 -0.13 26.43
C SER A 241 23.16 1.03 26.16
N GLU A 242 22.98 1.81 25.09
CA GLU A 242 23.85 2.97 24.77
C GLU A 242 23.12 4.32 24.85
N ALA A 243 21.92 4.37 25.44
CA ALA A 243 21.18 5.61 25.71
C ALA A 243 21.13 5.92 27.22
N GLY A 244 22.26 5.75 27.90
CA GLY A 244 22.48 6.16 29.30
C GLY A 244 23.18 7.52 29.37
#